data_AF-A0A836LLH7-F1
#
_entry.id   AF-A0A836LLH7-F1
#
_cell.length_a   1.000
_cell.length_b   1.000
_cell.length_c   1.000
_cell.angle_alpha   90.00
_cell.angle_beta   90.00
_cell.angle_gamma   90.00
#
_symmetry.space_group_name_H-M   'P 1'
#
loop_
_entity.id
_entity.type
_entity.pdbx_description
1 polymer ?
#
loop_
_entity_poly.entity_id
_entity_poly.type
_entity_poly.pdbx_seq_one_letter_code
_entity_poly.pdbx_strand_id
1 'polypeptide(L)'
;MVLHIYHATVGEKEFQFSTNIHTLTQETYERDVKKAIDEVSSTLLEQLTGDDALCCTCKATPATRLIHHTMLFTETFPPCVEDLPQPVCNSANCEAVAKASYLMDMEDATTAQGMASPNGCFHCHRGARGTATTTTVPLQRCSRCRLAKYCSLECQRADWKAHKQVCAPLGRGGEE
;
A
#
# COMPACT_ATOMS: atom_id res chain seq x y z
N MET A 1 20.63 -21.08 0.78
CA MET A 1 20.60 -19.68 1.23
C MET A 1 21.21 -18.86 0.13
N VAL A 2 20.50 -17.85 -0.35
CA VAL A 2 21.04 -16.91 -1.33
C VAL A 2 21.16 -15.56 -0.62
N LEU A 3 22.29 -14.89 -0.81
CA LEU A 3 22.49 -13.54 -0.30
C LEU A 3 21.55 -12.60 -1.07
N HIS A 4 20.67 -11.92 -0.34
CA HIS A 4 19.79 -10.89 -0.86
C HIS A 4 20.20 -9.54 -0.30
N ILE A 5 19.99 -8.50 -1.11
CA ILE A 5 20.02 -7.13 -0.63
C ILE A 5 18.62 -6.77 -0.18
N TYR A 6 18.47 -6.35 1.08
CA TYR A 6 17.26 -5.76 1.59
C TYR A 6 17.39 -4.24 1.44
N HIS A 7 16.55 -3.65 0.62
CA HIS A 7 16.48 -2.22 0.42
C HIS A 7 15.16 -1.70 0.99
N ALA A 8 15.22 -0.71 1.87
CA ALA A 8 14.05 -0.06 2.42
C ALA A 8 14.09 1.45 2.21
N THR A 9 12.95 2.03 1.85
CA THR A 9 12.82 3.49 1.70
C THR A 9 11.71 4.05 2.57
N VAL A 10 12.04 5.07 3.38
CA VAL A 10 11.08 5.78 4.24
C VAL A 10 11.25 7.27 4.02
N GLY A 11 10.29 7.89 3.34
CA GLY A 11 10.42 9.28 2.91
C GLY A 11 11.59 9.43 1.94
N GLU A 12 12.56 10.27 2.29
CA GLU A 12 13.79 10.46 1.51
C GLU A 12 14.96 9.59 1.97
N LYS A 13 14.76 8.77 3.02
CA LYS A 13 15.82 7.91 3.56
C LYS A 13 15.82 6.56 2.89
N GLU A 14 17.00 6.16 2.43
CA GLU A 14 17.27 4.84 1.88
C GLU A 14 18.14 4.03 2.86
N PHE A 15 17.78 2.77 3.03
CA PHE A 15 18.47 1.84 3.91
C PHE A 15 18.79 0.56 3.16
N GLN A 16 20.01 0.07 3.32
CA GLN A 16 20.48 -1.12 2.63
C GLN A 16 21.15 -2.08 3.60
N PHE A 17 20.69 -3.33 3.60
CA PHE A 17 21.22 -4.40 4.45
C PHE A 17 21.43 -5.67 3.65
N SER A 18 22.39 -6.49 4.08
CA SER A 18 22.63 -7.81 3.52
C SER A 18 21.91 -8.87 4.36
N THR A 19 21.07 -9.70 3.75
CA THR A 19 20.36 -10.78 4.45
C THR A 19 20.40 -12.09 3.67
N ASN A 20 20.20 -13.21 4.35
CA ASN A 20 20.17 -14.53 3.74
C ASN A 20 18.74 -15.05 3.70
N ILE A 21 18.24 -15.33 2.50
CA ILE A 21 16.86 -15.80 2.30
C ILE A 21 16.89 -17.18 1.64
N HIS A 22 16.08 -18.09 2.16
CA HIS A 22 15.84 -19.40 1.58
C HIS A 22 14.68 -19.33 0.58
N THR A 23 14.99 -19.50 -0.71
CA THR A 23 14.02 -19.49 -1.81
C THR A 23 13.52 -20.89 -2.21
N LEU A 24 13.69 -21.90 -1.34
CA LEU A 24 13.31 -23.29 -1.63
C LEU A 24 11.79 -23.48 -1.74
N THR A 25 11.03 -22.79 -0.88
CA THR A 25 9.57 -22.73 -0.93
C THR A 25 9.08 -21.32 -0.63
N GLN A 26 7.83 -21.04 -0.99
CA GLN A 26 7.18 -19.77 -0.65
C GLN A 26 7.14 -19.54 0.88
N GLU A 27 6.86 -20.58 1.66
CA GLU A 27 6.83 -20.48 3.14
C GLU A 27 8.20 -20.17 3.74
N THR A 28 9.28 -20.78 3.23
CA THR A 28 10.63 -20.46 3.73
C THR A 28 11.02 -19.04 3.37
N TYR A 29 10.64 -18.60 2.17
CA TYR A 29 10.87 -17.24 1.71
C TYR A 29 10.15 -16.21 2.60
N GLU A 30 8.85 -16.37 2.81
CA GLU A 30 8.04 -15.45 3.63
C GLU A 30 8.55 -15.38 5.08
N ARG A 31 8.94 -16.53 5.64
CA ARG A 31 9.53 -16.59 6.99
C ARG A 31 10.83 -15.81 7.08
N ASP A 32 11.73 -15.97 6.10
CA ASP A 32 13.05 -15.36 6.15
C ASP A 32 12.98 -13.85 5.85
N VAL A 33 12.07 -13.42 4.96
CA VAL A 33 11.75 -12.01 4.76
C VAL A 33 11.19 -11.39 6.04
N LYS A 34 10.24 -12.06 6.69
CA LYS A 34 9.71 -11.60 7.97
C LYS A 34 10.81 -11.45 9.03
N LYS A 35 11.72 -12.41 9.09
CA LYS A 35 12.87 -12.34 9.98
C LYS A 35 13.78 -11.15 9.65
N ALA A 36 14.08 -10.93 8.37
CA ALA A 36 14.86 -9.77 7.93
C ALA A 36 14.19 -8.44 8.30
N ILE A 37 12.87 -8.35 8.09
CA ILE A 37 12.04 -7.20 8.53
C ILE A 37 12.19 -6.99 10.03
N ASP A 38 11.98 -8.02 10.84
CA ASP A 38 12.02 -7.93 12.30
C ASP A 38 13.41 -7.46 12.81
N GLU A 39 14.49 -7.87 12.11
CA GLU A 39 15.87 -7.47 12.43
C GLU A 39 16.17 -5.99 12.10
N VAL A 40 15.63 -5.47 10.99
CA VAL A 40 15.91 -4.09 10.55
C VAL A 40 14.92 -3.07 11.11
N SER A 41 13.70 -3.47 11.48
CA SER A 41 12.60 -2.57 11.85
C SER A 41 12.94 -1.59 12.97
N SER A 42 13.59 -2.06 14.04
CA SER A 42 13.99 -1.21 15.16
C SER A 42 15.04 -0.17 14.74
N THR A 43 16.03 -0.63 13.97
CA THR A 43 17.11 0.21 13.44
C THR A 43 16.56 1.27 12.50
N LEU A 44 15.60 0.91 11.64
CA LEU A 44 14.91 1.85 10.76
C LEU A 44 14.20 2.95 11.57
N LEU A 45 13.37 2.57 12.55
CA LEU A 45 12.63 3.52 13.39
C LEU A 45 13.54 4.49 14.14
N GLU A 46 14.63 3.99 14.72
CA GLU A 46 15.60 4.82 15.46
C GLU A 46 16.31 5.84 14.57
N GLN A 47 16.48 5.52 13.28
CA GLN A 47 17.12 6.41 12.32
C GLN A 47 16.15 7.40 11.67
N LEU A 48 14.84 7.30 11.92
CA LEU A 48 13.87 8.30 11.44
C LEU A 48 13.97 9.59 12.26
N THR A 49 13.84 10.74 11.60
CA THR A 49 13.99 12.06 12.22
C THR A 49 13.03 13.04 11.55
N GLY A 50 12.60 14.09 12.28
CA GLY A 50 11.68 15.08 11.72
C GLY A 50 10.33 14.48 11.35
N ASP A 51 9.79 14.86 10.19
CA ASP A 51 8.46 14.42 9.73
C ASP A 51 8.39 12.91 9.43
N ASP A 52 9.52 12.29 9.08
CA ASP A 52 9.58 10.84 8.84
C ASP A 52 9.45 10.03 10.14
N ALA A 53 9.78 10.63 11.29
CA ALA A 53 9.60 10.00 12.60
C ALA A 53 8.15 10.07 13.09
N LEU A 54 7.26 10.79 12.39
CA LEU A 54 5.85 10.92 12.73
C LEU A 54 5.01 9.90 11.99
N CYS A 55 3.84 9.58 12.56
CA CYS A 55 2.88 8.72 11.89
C CYS A 55 2.46 9.33 10.54
N CYS A 56 2.61 8.55 9.46
CA CYS A 56 2.30 8.98 8.10
C CYS A 56 0.83 9.34 7.89
N THR A 57 -0.08 8.85 8.75
CA THR A 57 -1.51 9.13 8.67
C THR A 57 -1.92 10.37 9.48
N CYS A 58 -1.62 10.42 10.78
CA CYS A 58 -2.11 11.51 11.63
C CYS A 58 -1.14 12.70 11.73
N LYS A 59 0.15 12.49 11.43
CA LYS A 59 1.22 13.49 11.54
C LYS A 59 1.35 14.17 12.91
N ALA A 60 0.68 13.65 13.94
CA ALA A 60 0.59 14.27 15.26
C ALA A 60 1.41 13.55 16.35
N THR A 61 1.67 12.26 16.16
CA THR A 61 2.37 11.42 17.14
C THR A 61 3.56 10.74 16.49
N PRO A 62 4.65 10.50 17.25
CA PRO A 62 5.76 9.67 16.79
C PRO A 62 5.29 8.29 16.33
N ALA A 63 5.96 7.76 15.31
CA ALA A 63 5.75 6.41 14.84
C ALA A 63 6.30 5.42 15.87
N THR A 64 5.50 4.41 16.19
CA THR A 64 5.86 3.36 17.15
C THR A 64 6.20 2.04 16.45
N ARG A 65 5.85 1.92 15.17
CA ARG A 65 6.09 0.73 14.34
C ARG A 65 6.07 1.09 12.85
N LEU A 66 6.58 0.17 12.04
CA LEU A 66 6.56 0.25 10.58
C LEU A 66 5.59 -0.79 10.01
N ILE A 67 4.85 -0.41 8.97
CA ILE A 67 4.10 -1.35 8.13
C ILE A 67 4.94 -1.62 6.90
N HIS A 68 5.40 -2.85 6.74
CA HIS A 68 6.28 -3.26 5.65
C HIS A 68 5.47 -3.73 4.44
N HIS A 69 5.92 -3.33 3.26
CA HIS A 69 5.31 -3.65 1.98
C HIS A 69 6.40 -4.15 1.04
N THR A 70 6.75 -5.43 1.19
CA THR A 70 7.90 -6.03 0.52
C THR A 70 7.56 -6.55 -0.88
N MET A 71 8.49 -6.34 -1.82
CA MET A 71 8.49 -6.86 -3.17
C MET A 71 9.79 -7.62 -3.42
N LEU A 72 9.71 -8.74 -4.15
CA LEU A 72 10.88 -9.56 -4.47
C LEU A 72 11.30 -9.36 -5.92
N PHE A 73 12.58 -9.09 -6.13
CA PHE A 73 13.21 -9.02 -7.43
C PHE A 73 14.25 -10.15 -7.58
N THR A 74 13.77 -11.33 -7.99
CA THR A 74 14.62 -12.52 -8.20
C THR A 74 15.52 -12.42 -9.43
N GLU A 75 15.14 -11.59 -10.41
CA GLU A 75 15.85 -11.43 -11.69
C GLU A 75 17.09 -10.52 -11.57
N THR A 76 17.30 -9.90 -10.42
CA THR A 76 18.47 -9.05 -10.13
C THR A 76 19.59 -9.87 -9.51
N PHE A 77 20.85 -9.49 -9.73
CA PHE A 77 22.01 -10.14 -9.09
C PHE A 77 22.86 -9.12 -8.31
N PRO A 78 22.99 -9.25 -6.97
CA PRO A 78 22.26 -10.19 -6.12
C PRO A 78 20.74 -9.91 -6.11
N PRO A 79 19.89 -10.92 -5.83
CA PRO A 79 18.45 -10.72 -5.75
C PRO A 79 18.11 -9.70 -4.66
N CYS A 80 17.09 -8.87 -4.92
CA CYS A 80 16.71 -7.76 -4.03
C CYS A 80 15.34 -8.00 -3.39
N VAL A 81 15.22 -7.69 -2.10
CA VAL A 81 13.94 -7.43 -1.43
C VAL A 81 13.79 -5.92 -1.31
N GLU A 82 12.83 -5.37 -2.03
CA GLU A 82 12.49 -3.95 -1.97
C GLU A 82 11.35 -3.77 -0.97
N ASP A 83 11.50 -2.87 -0.02
CA ASP A 83 10.52 -2.59 1.02
C ASP A 83 10.19 -1.10 1.09
N LEU A 84 8.91 -0.79 1.28
CA LEU A 84 8.41 0.57 1.43
C LEU A 84 7.75 0.74 2.82
N PRO A 85 8.54 0.78 3.93
CA PRO A 85 7.97 0.86 5.26
C PRO A 85 7.18 2.16 5.49
N GLN A 86 5.96 2.03 6.04
CA GLN A 86 5.15 3.17 6.46
C GLN A 86 5.21 3.38 7.98
N PRO A 87 5.71 4.53 8.48
CA PRO A 87 5.74 4.83 9.91
C PRO A 87 4.34 5.10 10.45
N VAL A 88 3.88 4.32 11.44
CA VAL A 88 2.55 4.47 12.04
C VAL A 88 2.60 4.49 13.56
N CYS A 89 1.63 5.18 14.16
CA CYS A 89 1.42 5.13 15.60
C CYS A 89 0.68 3.86 16.04
N ASN A 90 0.41 3.74 17.34
CA ASN A 90 -0.27 2.58 17.92
C ASN A 90 -1.79 2.53 17.63
N SER A 91 -2.35 3.50 16.89
CA SER A 91 -3.78 3.49 16.55
C SER A 91 -4.08 2.46 15.47
N ALA A 92 -5.01 1.54 15.75
CA ALA A 92 -5.52 0.59 14.76
C ALA A 92 -6.16 1.29 13.55
N ASN A 93 -6.74 2.47 13.74
CA ASN A 93 -7.29 3.26 12.64
C ASN A 93 -6.19 3.81 11.72
N CYS A 94 -5.09 4.33 12.28
CA CYS A 94 -3.97 4.81 11.47
C CYS A 94 -3.32 3.65 10.71
N GLU A 95 -3.20 2.47 11.30
CA GLU A 95 -2.73 1.28 10.60
C GLU A 95 -3.62 0.90 9.40
N ALA A 96 -4.93 0.84 9.62
CA ALA A 96 -5.87 0.49 8.56
C ALA A 96 -5.84 1.52 7.42
N VAL A 97 -5.78 2.82 7.75
CA VAL A 97 -5.73 3.90 6.75
C VAL A 97 -4.39 3.89 5.99
N ALA A 98 -3.26 3.67 6.66
CA ALA A 98 -1.95 3.59 6.01
C ALA A 98 -1.90 2.44 4.98
N LYS A 99 -2.34 1.23 5.39
CA LYS A 99 -2.45 0.07 4.47
C LYS A 99 -3.37 0.35 3.29
N ALA A 100 -4.53 0.95 3.56
CA ALA A 100 -5.49 1.30 2.50
C ALA A 100 -4.91 2.33 1.52
N SER A 101 -4.18 3.34 2.02
CA SER A 101 -3.50 4.33 1.19
C SER A 101 -2.47 3.67 0.27
N TYR A 102 -1.60 2.82 0.82
CA TYR A 102 -0.60 2.09 0.03
C TYR A 102 -1.24 1.28 -1.11
N LEU A 103 -2.31 0.54 -0.82
CA LEU A 103 -3.02 -0.24 -1.84
C LEU A 103 -3.63 0.65 -2.93
N MET A 104 -4.12 1.85 -2.58
CA MET A 104 -4.65 2.80 -3.54
C MET A 104 -3.56 3.40 -4.43
N ASP A 105 -2.39 3.73 -3.85
CA ASP A 105 -1.25 4.29 -4.57
C ASP A 105 -0.67 3.27 -5.56
N MET A 106 -0.57 1.99 -5.14
CA MET A 106 -0.20 0.88 -6.02
C MET A 106 -1.20 0.68 -7.16
N GLU A 107 -2.49 0.80 -6.89
CA GLU A 107 -3.52 0.71 -7.93
C GLU A 107 -3.45 1.89 -8.92
N ASP A 108 -3.14 3.10 -8.45
CA ASP A 108 -2.93 4.26 -9.31
C ASP A 108 -1.69 4.08 -10.18
N ALA A 109 -0.58 3.58 -9.62
CA ALA A 109 0.64 3.28 -10.37
C ALA A 109 0.39 2.24 -11.47
N THR A 110 -0.32 1.14 -11.17
CA THR A 110 -0.68 0.14 -12.20
C THR A 110 -1.62 0.69 -13.28
N THR A 111 -2.57 1.57 -12.90
CA THR A 111 -3.47 2.23 -13.85
C THR A 111 -2.70 3.20 -14.75
N ALA A 112 -1.73 3.94 -14.21
CA ALA A 112 -0.85 4.83 -14.97
C ALA A 112 0.01 4.07 -16.00
N GLN A 113 0.36 2.82 -15.71
CA GLN A 113 1.03 1.90 -16.65
C GLN A 113 0.07 1.29 -17.68
N GLY A 114 -1.19 1.73 -17.74
CA GLY A 114 -2.18 1.24 -18.69
C GLY A 114 -2.73 -0.15 -18.37
N MET A 115 -2.45 -0.69 -17.18
CA MET A 115 -3.03 -1.96 -16.74
C MET A 115 -4.46 -1.71 -16.21
N ALA A 116 -5.42 -2.55 -16.60
CA ALA A 116 -6.81 -2.42 -16.15
C ALA A 116 -6.91 -2.57 -14.62
N SER A 117 -7.68 -1.73 -13.93
CA SER A 117 -7.96 -1.92 -12.50
C SER A 117 -8.64 -3.29 -12.28
N PRO A 118 -8.27 -4.04 -11.22
CA PRO A 118 -8.95 -5.29 -10.89
C PRO A 118 -10.43 -5.07 -10.53
N ASN A 119 -10.78 -3.87 -10.03
CA ASN A 119 -12.12 -3.55 -9.57
C ASN A 119 -12.87 -2.66 -10.56
N GLY A 120 -14.03 -3.15 -11.02
CA GLY A 120 -14.98 -2.39 -11.84
C GLY A 120 -15.85 -1.45 -11.02
N CYS A 121 -16.86 -0.85 -11.66
CA CYS A 121 -17.89 -0.06 -10.99
C CYS A 121 -18.57 -0.85 -9.87
N PHE A 122 -18.69 -0.29 -8.67
CA PHE A 122 -19.30 -0.97 -7.51
C PHE A 122 -20.80 -1.26 -7.68
N HIS A 123 -21.47 -0.54 -8.59
CA HIS A 123 -22.90 -0.74 -8.88
C HIS A 123 -23.15 -1.66 -10.08
N CYS A 124 -22.47 -1.43 -11.21
CA CYS A 124 -22.74 -2.15 -12.47
C CYS A 124 -21.60 -3.06 -12.92
N HIS A 125 -20.52 -3.15 -12.16
CA HIS A 125 -19.33 -4.00 -12.37
C HIS A 125 -18.59 -3.81 -13.70
N ARG A 126 -18.97 -2.81 -14.52
CA ARG A 126 -18.27 -2.45 -15.75
C ARG A 126 -16.85 -1.94 -15.45
N GLY A 127 -15.88 -2.36 -16.26
CA GLY A 127 -14.48 -1.94 -16.14
C GLY A 127 -13.60 -2.85 -15.26
N ALA A 128 -14.14 -3.96 -14.73
CA ALA A 128 -13.34 -4.98 -14.03
C ALA A 128 -12.56 -5.86 -15.01
N ARG A 129 -11.41 -6.40 -14.60
CA ARG A 129 -10.70 -7.44 -15.38
C ARG A 129 -11.63 -8.65 -15.58
N GLY A 130 -11.76 -9.12 -16.81
CA GLY A 130 -12.51 -10.35 -17.15
C GLY A 130 -13.95 -10.14 -17.64
N THR A 131 -14.48 -8.91 -17.71
CA THR A 131 -15.75 -8.67 -18.38
C THR A 131 -15.56 -8.52 -19.89
N ALA A 132 -16.35 -9.24 -20.70
CA ALA A 132 -16.28 -9.27 -22.18
C ALA A 132 -16.51 -7.92 -22.90
N THR A 133 -16.66 -6.82 -22.15
CA THR A 133 -16.77 -5.46 -22.67
C THR A 133 -15.41 -4.77 -22.53
N THR A 134 -14.66 -4.73 -23.63
CA THR A 134 -13.35 -4.07 -23.80
C THR A 134 -13.39 -2.54 -23.69
N THR A 135 -14.46 -1.97 -23.13
CA THR A 135 -14.56 -0.53 -22.95
C THR A 135 -13.86 -0.16 -21.65
N THR A 136 -12.68 0.44 -21.77
CA THR A 136 -11.99 1.16 -20.69
C THR A 136 -12.84 2.36 -20.27
N VAL A 137 -13.86 2.10 -19.44
CA VAL A 137 -14.70 3.17 -18.91
C VAL A 137 -13.94 3.87 -17.78
N PRO A 138 -13.69 5.18 -17.86
CA PRO A 138 -13.05 5.91 -16.76
C PRO A 138 -13.96 5.83 -15.53
N LEU A 139 -13.48 5.17 -14.48
CA LEU A 139 -14.21 5.07 -13.22
C LEU A 139 -13.82 6.25 -12.31
N GLN A 140 -14.82 6.93 -11.78
CA GLN A 140 -14.66 8.01 -10.82
C GLN A 140 -14.71 7.46 -9.40
N ARG A 141 -13.76 7.88 -8.56
CA ARG A 141 -13.72 7.52 -7.14
C ARG A 141 -14.73 8.35 -6.33
N CYS A 142 -15.28 7.77 -5.28
CA CYS A 142 -16.09 8.51 -4.31
C CYS A 142 -15.27 9.66 -3.70
N SER A 143 -15.79 10.90 -3.75
CA SER A 143 -15.06 12.08 -3.26
C SER A 143 -14.76 12.02 -1.76
N ARG A 144 -15.60 11.32 -0.99
CA ARG A 144 -15.46 11.18 0.47
C ARG A 144 -14.43 10.12 0.84
N CYS A 145 -14.67 8.86 0.46
CA CYS A 145 -13.81 7.75 0.89
C CYS A 145 -12.72 7.36 -0.09
N ARG A 146 -12.79 7.81 -1.36
CA ARG A 146 -11.93 7.41 -2.50
C ARG A 146 -11.76 5.90 -2.78
N LEU A 147 -12.36 5.03 -1.97
CA LEU A 147 -12.30 3.58 -2.08
C LEU A 147 -13.26 3.04 -3.16
N ALA A 148 -14.52 3.50 -3.16
CA ALA A 148 -15.51 3.02 -4.11
C ALA A 148 -15.39 3.74 -5.46
N LYS A 149 -15.55 2.98 -6.55
CA LYS A 149 -15.43 3.44 -7.95
C LYS A 149 -16.75 3.31 -8.69
N TYR A 150 -17.09 4.32 -9.48
CA TYR A 150 -18.34 4.36 -10.25
C TYR A 150 -18.11 4.90 -11.66
N CYS A 151 -18.74 4.30 -12.66
CA CYS A 151 -18.67 4.80 -14.04
C CYS A 151 -19.45 6.10 -14.26
N SER A 152 -20.40 6.41 -13.38
CA SER A 152 -21.25 7.60 -13.46
C SER A 152 -21.79 7.98 -12.08
N LEU A 153 -22.21 9.24 -11.95
CA LEU A 153 -22.89 9.73 -10.74
C LEU A 153 -24.17 8.94 -10.45
N GLU A 154 -24.84 8.42 -11.47
CA GLU A 154 -26.02 7.56 -11.33
C GLU A 154 -25.68 6.26 -10.60
N CYS A 155 -24.60 5.58 -11.00
CA CYS A 155 -24.13 4.38 -10.33
C CYS A 155 -23.73 4.66 -8.87
N GLN A 156 -23.09 5.80 -8.60
CA GLN A 156 -22.78 6.21 -7.24
C GLN A 156 -24.05 6.42 -6.39
N ARG A 157 -25.05 7.12 -6.95
CA ARG A 157 -26.33 7.39 -6.26
C ARG A 157 -27.13 6.11 -6.01
N ALA A 158 -27.11 5.18 -6.95
CA ALA A 158 -27.81 3.91 -6.82
C ALA A 158 -27.18 3.03 -5.72
N ASP A 159 -25.85 2.99 -5.64
CA ASP A 159 -25.12 2.28 -4.59
C ASP A 159 -25.10 3.02 -3.24
N TRP A 160 -25.40 4.33 -3.22
CA TRP A 160 -25.28 5.19 -2.04
C TRP A 160 -25.97 4.63 -0.79
N LYS A 161 -27.12 3.95 -0.94
CA LYS A 161 -27.86 3.39 0.19
C LYS A 161 -27.04 2.35 0.96
N ALA A 162 -26.27 1.51 0.25
CA ALA A 162 -25.36 0.54 0.83
C ALA A 162 -24.01 1.20 1.18
N HIS A 163 -23.43 1.94 0.24
CA HIS A 163 -22.14 2.58 0.39
C HIS A 163 -22.04 3.52 1.59
N LYS A 164 -23.09 4.31 1.87
CA LYS A 164 -23.06 5.29 2.97
C LYS A 164 -22.78 4.67 4.35
N GLN A 165 -23.12 3.39 4.54
CA GLN A 165 -22.87 2.70 5.82
C GLN A 165 -21.38 2.41 6.03
N VAL A 166 -20.62 2.31 4.94
CA VAL A 166 -19.18 2.01 4.94
C VAL A 166 -18.33 3.19 4.43
N CYS A 167 -18.96 4.33 4.11
CA CYS A 167 -18.29 5.49 3.53
C CYS A 167 -17.58 6.34 4.60
N ALA A 168 -16.35 5.96 4.95
CA ALA A 168 -15.49 6.72 5.84
C ALA A 168 -14.55 7.65 5.04
N PRO A 169 -14.34 8.92 5.47
CA PRO A 169 -13.34 9.77 4.85
C PRO A 169 -11.94 9.16 5.06
N LEU A 170 -11.14 9.10 3.99
CA LEU A 170 -9.71 8.86 4.15
C LEU A 170 -9.13 10.15 4.73
N GLY A 171 -8.71 10.09 5.99
CA GLY A 171 -8.14 11.23 6.68
C GLY A 171 -6.94 11.76 5.91
N ARG A 172 -7.15 12.81 5.11
CA ARG A 172 -6.12 13.81 4.88
C ARG A 172 -6.24 14.77 6.05
N GLY A 173 -5.19 14.85 6.86
CA GLY A 173 -4.98 16.01 7.72
C GLY A 173 -5.14 17.27 6.88
N GLY A 174 -5.83 18.27 7.44
CA GLY A 174 -6.23 19.47 6.73
C GLY A 174 -5.04 20.19 6.11
N GLU A 175 -5.24 20.64 4.88
CA GLU A 175 -4.58 21.82 4.33
C GLU A 175 -5.73 22.82 4.11
N GLU A 176 -5.63 23.94 4.83
CA GLU A 176 -6.39 25.17 4.58
C GLU A 176 -5.86 25.88 3.33
#